data_AF-A0A5S3WGB9-F1
#
_entry.id   AF-A0A5S3WGB9-F1
#
_cell.length_a   1.000
_cell.length_b   1.000
_cell.length_c   1.000
_cell.angle_alpha   90.00
_cell.angle_beta   90.00
_cell.angle_gamma   90.00
#
_symmetry.space_group_name_H-M   'P 1'
#
loop_
_entity.id
_entity.type
_entity.pdbx_description
1 polymer ?
#
loop_
_entity_poly.entity_id
_entity_poly.type
_entity_poly.pdbx_seq_one_letter_code
_entity_poly.pdbx_strand_id
1 'polypeptide(L)'
;QKFTLESKEAKEFTTGAGGISISADGKKMLLNQQGTWKITSTNGPSAADAKNVKTDLRVYLNREEEWLQIFNEAWRYERDFFYDPNMHGRDWDEVYRRYARLVPYIK
;
A
#
# COMPACT_ATOMS: atom_id res chain seq x y z
N GLN A 1 -11.37 0.74 -19.92
CA GLN A 1 -12.47 1.02 -20.89
C GLN A 1 -13.76 1.26 -20.11
N LYS A 2 -14.72 1.97 -20.70
CA LYS A 2 -16.07 2.15 -20.14
C LYS A 2 -17.06 1.41 -21.03
N PHE A 3 -17.86 0.54 -20.42
CA PHE A 3 -18.87 -0.25 -21.10
C PHE A 3 -20.25 0.35 -20.88
N THR A 4 -21.05 0.45 -21.94
CA THR A 4 -22.45 0.88 -21.89
C THR A 4 -23.35 -0.33 -22.17
N LEU A 5 -24.28 -0.63 -21.25
CA LEU A 5 -25.10 -1.85 -21.31
C LEU A 5 -26.12 -1.80 -22.46
N GLU A 6 -26.69 -0.63 -22.71
CA GLU A 6 -27.75 -0.43 -23.71
C GLU A 6 -27.23 -0.65 -25.13
N SER A 7 -26.08 -0.06 -25.46
CA SER A 7 -25.43 -0.21 -26.77
C SER A 7 -24.50 -1.43 -26.85
N LYS A 8 -24.16 -2.06 -25.71
CA LYS A 8 -23.14 -3.11 -25.60
C LYS A 8 -21.77 -2.70 -26.18
N GLU A 9 -21.44 -1.42 -26.08
CA GLU A 9 -20.18 -0.87 -26.59
C GLU A 9 -19.17 -0.65 -25.47
N ALA A 10 -17.92 -0.99 -25.75
CA ALA A 10 -16.77 -0.60 -24.94
C ALA A 10 -16.05 0.58 -25.59
N LYS A 11 -15.95 1.70 -24.88
CA LYS A 11 -15.16 2.87 -25.31
C LYS A 11 -13.92 3.03 -24.44
N GLU A 12 -12.85 3.56 -25.02
CA GLU A 12 -11.68 3.90 -24.23
C GLU A 12 -12.05 4.97 -23.19
N PHE A 13 -11.74 4.70 -21.93
CA PHE A 13 -11.98 5.64 -20.84
C PHE A 13 -10.70 6.39 -20.47
N THR A 14 -9.59 5.65 -20.37
CA THR A 14 -8.25 6.18 -20.17
C THR A 14 -7.22 5.10 -20.51
N THR A 15 -5.98 5.52 -20.75
CA THR A 15 -4.81 4.66 -20.99
C THR A 15 -3.75 4.88 -19.91
N GLY A 16 -2.82 3.94 -19.76
CA GLY A 16 -1.68 4.09 -18.85
C GLY A 16 -2.03 4.15 -17.35
N ALA A 17 -3.24 3.78 -16.95
CA ALA A 17 -3.61 3.63 -15.55
C ALA A 17 -3.10 2.28 -15.00
N GLY A 18 -2.21 2.32 -14.01
CA GLY A 18 -1.63 1.14 -13.36
C GLY A 18 -2.36 0.71 -12.08
N GLY A 19 -3.22 1.56 -11.53
CA GLY A 19 -4.04 1.27 -10.36
C GLY A 19 -5.29 2.13 -10.34
N ILE A 20 -6.40 1.55 -9.87
CA ILE A 20 -7.72 2.20 -9.83
C ILE A 20 -8.37 1.90 -8.48
N SER A 21 -9.00 2.90 -7.87
CA SER A 21 -9.88 2.74 -6.71
C SER A 21 -11.15 3.58 -6.90
N ILE A 22 -12.30 3.05 -6.47
CA ILE A 22 -13.61 3.69 -6.61
C ILE A 22 -14.09 4.10 -5.22
N SER A 23 -14.68 5.30 -5.12
CA SER A 23 -15.28 5.76 -3.86
C SER A 23 -16.41 4.85 -3.41
N ALA A 24 -16.67 4.80 -2.10
CA ALA A 24 -17.72 3.94 -1.53
C ALA A 24 -19.12 4.19 -2.14
N ASP A 25 -19.40 5.43 -2.56
CA ASP A 25 -20.66 5.82 -3.22
C ASP A 25 -20.66 5.58 -4.75
N GLY A 26 -19.57 5.06 -5.30
CA GLY A 26 -19.43 4.75 -6.72
C GLY A 26 -19.29 5.96 -7.65
N LYS A 27 -19.25 7.20 -7.14
CA LYS A 27 -19.32 8.42 -7.98
C LYS A 27 -17.96 8.94 -8.43
N LYS A 28 -16.89 8.60 -7.72
CA LYS A 28 -15.53 9.08 -7.98
C LYS A 28 -14.58 7.91 -8.13
N MET A 29 -13.53 8.15 -8.90
CA MET A 29 -12.48 7.18 -9.15
C MET A 29 -11.13 7.85 -9.02
N LEU A 30 -10.24 7.22 -8.26
CA LEU A 30 -8.83 7.54 -8.14
C LEU A 30 -8.04 6.66 -9.12
N LEU A 31 -7.21 7.27 -9.95
CA LEU A 31 -6.37 6.63 -10.96
C LEU A 31 -4.90 6.89 -10.63
N ASN A 32 -4.05 5.87 -10.68
CA ASN A 32 -2.60 6.06 -10.75
C ASN A 32 -2.15 5.96 -12.21
N GLN A 33 -1.70 7.07 -12.79
CA GLN A 33 -1.16 7.11 -14.15
C GLN A 33 0.30 7.52 -14.09
N GLN A 34 1.20 6.57 -14.36
CA GLN A 34 2.65 6.79 -14.40
C GLN A 34 3.17 7.52 -13.14
N GLY A 35 2.70 7.10 -11.95
CA GLY A 35 3.08 7.71 -10.67
C GLY A 35 2.31 8.97 -10.27
N THR A 36 1.49 9.53 -11.16
CA THR A 36 0.61 10.66 -10.85
C THR A 36 -0.78 10.18 -10.46
N TRP A 37 -1.26 10.62 -9.29
CA TRP A 37 -2.62 10.34 -8.84
C TRP A 37 -3.61 11.35 -9.39
N LYS A 38 -4.74 10.87 -9.92
CA LYS A 38 -5.81 11.72 -10.45
C LYS A 38 -7.19 11.26 -10.01
N ILE A 39 -8.10 12.20 -9.82
CA ILE A 39 -9.52 11.91 -9.51
C ILE A 39 -10.41 12.36 -10.67
N THR A 40 -11.33 11.49 -11.09
CA THR A 40 -12.39 11.80 -12.05
C THR A 40 -13.73 11.23 -11.60
N SER A 41 -14.81 11.60 -12.28
CA SER A 41 -16.14 10.99 -12.14
C SER A 41 -16.19 9.64 -12.84
N THR A 42 -16.84 8.65 -12.22
CA THR A 42 -17.14 7.36 -12.87
C THR A 42 -18.20 7.49 -13.98
N ASN A 43 -19.05 8.51 -13.88
CA ASN A 43 -20.12 8.76 -14.85
C ASN A 43 -19.65 9.47 -16.12
N GLY A 44 -18.43 10.02 -16.15
CA GLY A 44 -17.87 10.67 -17.34
C GLY A 44 -17.70 9.72 -18.53
N PRO A 45 -17.64 10.21 -19.77
CA PRO A 45 -17.36 9.37 -20.94
C PRO A 45 -15.89 8.90 -20.98
N SER A 46 -14.97 9.67 -20.38
CA SER A 46 -13.54 9.39 -20.28
C SER A 46 -12.94 10.05 -19.03
N ALA A 47 -11.66 9.78 -18.76
CA ALA A 47 -10.88 10.45 -17.71
C ALA A 47 -10.20 11.75 -18.18
N ALA A 48 -10.63 12.34 -19.30
CA ALA A 48 -9.99 13.54 -19.85
C ALA A 48 -10.05 14.74 -18.90
N ASP A 49 -11.09 14.80 -18.04
CA ASP A 49 -11.29 15.82 -17.02
C ASP A 49 -10.64 15.49 -15.67
N ALA A 50 -9.86 14.41 -15.61
CA ALA A 50 -9.26 13.94 -14.36
C ALA A 50 -8.32 14.99 -13.77
N LYS A 51 -8.54 15.31 -12.49
CA LYS A 51 -7.77 16.34 -11.76
C LYS A 51 -6.64 15.69 -11.00
N ASN A 52 -5.45 16.27 -11.07
CA ASN A 52 -4.31 15.81 -10.28
C ASN A 52 -4.59 15.95 -8.79
N VAL A 53 -4.17 14.94 -8.03
CA VAL A 53 -4.15 14.96 -6.57
C VAL A 53 -2.75 15.38 -6.14
N LYS A 54 -2.67 16.43 -5.33
CA LYS A 54 -1.40 16.84 -4.72
C LYS A 54 -1.00 15.78 -3.69
N THR A 55 0.18 15.20 -3.84
CA THR A 55 0.69 14.14 -2.97
C THR A 55 1.86 14.58 -2.09
N ASP A 56 1.98 15.89 -1.83
CA ASP A 56 2.95 16.44 -0.88
C ASP A 56 2.50 16.17 0.56
N LEU A 57 2.61 14.90 0.96
CA LEU A 57 2.33 14.45 2.32
C LEU A 57 3.60 14.53 3.16
N ARG A 58 3.47 14.90 4.42
CA ARG A 58 4.55 14.87 5.41
C ARG A 58 4.17 13.90 6.52
N VAL A 59 5.16 13.16 7.01
CA VAL A 59 5.01 12.27 8.15
C VAL A 59 5.89 12.76 9.29
N TYR A 60 5.41 12.62 10.52
CA TYR A 60 6.25 12.77 11.70
C TYR A 60 7.01 11.47 11.90
N LEU A 61 8.33 11.55 12.00
CA LEU A 61 9.21 10.39 12.03
C LEU A 61 10.05 10.39 13.30
N ASN A 62 9.83 9.41 14.18
CA ASN A 62 10.77 9.03 15.23
C ASN A 62 11.48 7.74 14.78
N ARG A 63 12.74 7.87 14.35
CA ARG A 63 13.51 6.73 13.81
C ARG A 63 13.75 5.65 14.85
N GLU A 64 13.99 6.02 16.10
CA GLU A 64 14.28 5.05 17.17
C GLU A 64 13.05 4.17 17.46
N GLU A 65 11.86 4.78 17.52
CA GLU A 65 10.61 4.04 17.66
C GLU A 65 10.29 3.20 16.43
N GLU A 66 10.52 3.73 15.22
CA GLU A 66 10.25 3.02 13.97
C GLU A 66 11.16 1.80 13.81
N TRP A 67 12.46 1.90 14.13
CA TRP A 67 13.37 0.76 14.06
C TRP A 67 13.01 -0.33 15.06
N LEU A 68 12.59 0.04 16.27
CA LEU A 68 12.09 -0.92 17.24
C LEU A 68 10.83 -1.62 16.72
N GLN A 69 9.92 -0.87 16.09
CA GLN A 69 8.73 -1.43 15.49
C GLN A 69 9.08 -2.40 14.34
N ILE A 70 9.97 -2.01 13.42
CA ILE A 70 10.41 -2.85 12.29
C ILE A 70 11.05 -4.15 12.81
N PHE A 71 11.93 -4.04 13.81
CA PHE A 71 12.56 -5.21 14.43
C PHE A 71 11.52 -6.16 15.04
N ASN A 72 10.56 -5.59 15.80
CA ASN A 72 9.49 -6.38 16.43
C ASN A 72 8.61 -7.08 15.39
N GLU A 73 8.30 -6.41 14.28
CA GLU A 73 7.53 -7.01 13.19
C GLU A 73 8.28 -8.12 12.47
N ALA A 74 9.56 -7.90 12.15
CA ALA A 74 10.40 -8.92 11.53
C ALA A 74 10.51 -10.16 12.43
N TRP A 75 10.79 -9.96 13.73
CA TRP A 75 10.85 -11.04 14.70
C TRP A 75 9.51 -11.81 14.80
N ARG A 76 8.38 -11.09 14.82
CA ARG A 76 7.05 -11.69 14.86
C ARG A 76 6.73 -12.45 13.57
N TYR A 77 7.13 -11.94 12.41
CA TYR A 77 6.90 -12.63 11.14
C TYR A 77 7.64 -13.96 11.07
N GLU A 78 8.90 -13.99 11.51
CA GLU A 78 9.62 -15.27 11.62
C GLU A 78 8.93 -16.20 12.64
N ARG A 79 8.51 -15.71 13.80
CA ARG A 79 7.81 -16.55 14.79
C ARG A 79 6.51 -17.15 14.25
N ASP A 80 5.70 -16.33 13.59
CA ASP A 80 4.31 -16.68 13.25
C ASP A 80 4.21 -17.41 11.91
N PHE A 81 5.20 -17.25 11.01
CA PHE A 81 5.15 -17.76 9.64
C PHE A 81 6.35 -18.61 9.23
N PHE A 82 7.33 -18.86 10.11
CA PHE A 82 8.38 -19.83 9.80
C PHE A 82 7.78 -21.22 9.64
N TYR A 83 8.29 -21.97 8.66
CA TYR A 83 7.66 -23.22 8.22
C TYR A 83 7.70 -24.33 9.28
N ASP A 84 8.68 -24.29 10.18
CA ASP A 84 8.77 -25.19 11.33
C ASP A 84 8.29 -24.45 12.59
N PRO A 85 7.12 -24.80 13.16
CA PRO A 85 6.60 -24.18 14.38
C PRO A 85 7.56 -24.27 15.58
N ASN A 86 8.47 -25.24 15.60
CA ASN A 86 9.46 -25.40 16.67
C ASN A 86 10.75 -24.61 16.41
N MET A 87 10.84 -23.84 15.33
CA MET A 87 12.00 -23.00 15.00
C MET A 87 13.32 -23.79 14.97
N HIS A 88 13.29 -25.04 14.50
CA HIS A 88 14.40 -26.00 14.58
C HIS A 88 14.98 -26.19 16.00
N GLY A 89 14.15 -26.09 17.02
CA GLY A 89 14.52 -26.19 18.44
C GLY A 89 15.16 -24.93 19.02
N ARG A 90 15.12 -23.80 18.33
CA ARG A 90 15.67 -22.53 18.82
C ARG A 90 14.66 -21.81 19.72
N ASP A 91 15.11 -21.34 20.88
CA ASP A 91 14.34 -20.38 21.68
C ASP A 91 14.29 -19.03 20.95
N TRP A 92 13.14 -18.73 20.35
CA TRP A 92 12.96 -17.52 19.57
C TRP A 92 12.84 -16.26 20.44
N ASP A 93 12.42 -16.39 21.70
CA ASP A 93 12.42 -15.28 22.65
C ASP A 93 13.86 -14.96 23.11
N GLU A 94 14.76 -15.96 23.16
CA GLU A 94 16.19 -15.73 23.39
C GLU A 94 16.80 -14.88 22.26
N VAL A 95 16.43 -15.18 21.02
CA VAL A 95 16.85 -14.40 19.85
C VAL A 95 16.34 -12.97 19.96
N TYR A 96 15.05 -12.76 20.30
CA TYR A 96 14.50 -11.43 20.55
C TYR A 96 15.34 -10.63 21.55
N ARG A 97 15.52 -11.17 22.77
CA ARG A 97 16.25 -10.49 23.85
C ARG A 97 17.68 -10.14 23.45
N ARG A 98 18.33 -11.02 22.68
CA ARG A 98 19.71 -10.84 22.23
C ARG A 98 19.84 -9.64 21.29
N TYR A 99 18.92 -9.48 20.35
CA TYR A 99 19.01 -8.47 19.28
C TYR A 99 18.24 -7.18 19.58
N ALA A 100 17.13 -7.23 20.32
CA ALA A 100 16.33 -6.04 20.66
C ALA A 100 17.17 -4.96 21.37
N ARG A 101 18.06 -5.37 22.29
CA ARG A 101 18.98 -4.46 22.99
C ARG A 101 20.00 -3.75 22.07
N LEU A 102 20.20 -4.24 20.86
CA LEU A 102 21.13 -3.64 19.88
C LEU A 102 20.43 -2.57 19.04
N VAL A 103 19.10 -2.60 18.92
CA VAL A 103 18.32 -1.67 18.10
C VAL A 103 18.58 -0.19 18.45
N PRO A 104 18.66 0.21 19.74
CA PRO A 104 18.94 1.61 20.10
C PRO A 104 20.33 2.12 19.67
N TYR A 105 21.24 1.24 19.24
CA TYR A 105 22.60 1.60 18.83
C TYR A 105 22.75 1.72 17.30
N ILE A 106 21.68 1.48 16.54
CA ILE A 106 21.63 1.72 15.08
C ILE A 106 21.71 3.24 14.85
N LYS A 107 22.39 3.70 13.79
CA LYS A 107 22.59 5.12 13.45
C LYS A 107 22.07 5.43 12.07
#